data_AF-A0A356E5E5-F1
#
_entry.id   AF-A0A356E5E5-F1
#
_cell.length_a   1.000
_cell.length_b   1.000
_cell.length_c   1.000
_cell.angle_alpha   90.00
_cell.angle_beta   90.00
_cell.angle_gamma   90.00
#
_symmetry.space_group_name_H-M   'P 1'
#
loop_
_entity.id
_entity.type
_entity.pdbx_description
1 polymer ?
#
loop_
_entity_poly.entity_id
_entity_poly.type
_entity_poly.pdbx_seq_one_letter_code
_entity_poly.pdbx_strand_id
1 'polypeptide(L)'
;AIGSTFNVNGIRARQIFELTQAGKLNEALAIQHVTNDLIEGILANGLYLTLKELLKLNGVDAGYCREPMTAQATEKQLTVAKELKVRFL
;
A
#
# COMPACT_ATOMS: atom_id res chain seq x y z
N ALA A 1 4.90 -5.93 -14.75
CA ALA A 1 3.91 -5.03 -14.11
C ALA A 1 4.66 -3.90 -13.39
N ILE A 2 4.09 -2.71 -13.34
CA ILE A 2 4.65 -1.52 -12.65
C ILE A 2 3.56 -1.01 -11.69
N GLY A 3 3.90 -0.70 -10.44
CA GLY A 3 2.92 -0.24 -9.45
C GLY A 3 3.58 0.33 -8.19
N SER A 4 3.13 1.50 -7.77
CA SER A 4 3.69 2.20 -6.59
C SER A 4 3.46 1.43 -5.29
N THR A 5 2.32 0.76 -5.16
CA THR A 5 1.95 -0.01 -3.96
C THR A 5 2.75 -1.30 -3.81
N PHE A 6 3.50 -1.72 -4.82
CA PHE A 6 4.37 -2.91 -4.73
C PHE A 6 5.51 -2.73 -3.74
N ASN A 7 5.88 -1.47 -3.43
CA ASN A 7 6.87 -1.15 -2.39
C ASN A 7 6.49 -1.71 -1.01
N VAL A 8 5.19 -1.89 -0.74
CA VAL A 8 4.68 -2.39 0.54
C VAL A 8 3.80 -3.63 0.41
N ASN A 9 3.17 -3.85 -0.75
CA ASN A 9 2.25 -4.97 -1.01
C ASN A 9 2.72 -5.88 -2.16
N GLY A 10 4.03 -5.93 -2.43
CA GLY A 10 4.60 -6.69 -3.54
C GLY A 10 4.32 -8.20 -3.49
N ILE A 11 4.20 -8.78 -2.30
CA ILE A 11 3.89 -10.22 -2.12
C ILE A 11 2.50 -10.54 -2.70
N ARG A 12 1.46 -9.80 -2.27
CA ARG A 12 0.10 -10.02 -2.79
C ARG A 12 0.00 -9.70 -4.27
N ALA A 13 0.67 -8.63 -4.73
CA ALA A 13 0.69 -8.29 -6.16
C ALA A 13 1.25 -9.42 -7.03
N ARG A 14 2.33 -10.07 -6.57
CA ARG A 14 2.89 -11.26 -7.23
C ARG A 14 1.89 -12.42 -7.24
N GLN A 15 1.30 -12.73 -6.08
CA GLN A 15 0.32 -13.82 -5.94
C GLN A 15 -0.87 -13.62 -6.88
N ILE A 16 -1.46 -12.42 -6.93
CA ILE A 16 -2.57 -12.10 -7.83
C ILE A 16 -2.18 -12.37 -9.28
N PHE A 17 -1.01 -11.88 -9.70
CA PHE A 17 -0.54 -12.01 -11.07
C PHE A 17 -0.31 -13.48 -11.48
N GLU A 18 0.32 -14.26 -10.60
CA GLU A 18 0.62 -15.68 -10.83
C GLU A 18 -0.66 -16.54 -10.80
N LEU A 19 -1.54 -16.34 -9.83
CA LEU A 19 -2.81 -17.07 -9.72
C LEU A 19 -3.74 -16.79 -10.91
N THR A 20 -3.79 -15.53 -11.38
CA THR A 20 -4.60 -15.17 -12.53
C THR A 20 -4.10 -15.87 -13.80
N GLN A 21 -2.79 -15.91 -14.03
CA GLN A 21 -2.21 -16.66 -15.16
C GLN A 21 -2.44 -18.16 -15.07
N ALA A 22 -2.48 -18.71 -13.85
CA ALA A 22 -2.80 -20.12 -13.62
C ALA A 22 -4.32 -20.44 -13.69
N GLY A 23 -5.18 -19.47 -14.02
CA GLY A 23 -6.63 -19.65 -14.10
C GLY A 23 -7.34 -19.77 -12.74
N LYS A 24 -6.64 -19.52 -11.63
CA LYS A 24 -7.17 -19.61 -10.25
C LYS A 24 -7.88 -18.31 -9.84
N LEU A 25 -8.93 -17.96 -10.58
CA LEU A 25 -9.55 -16.63 -10.50
C LEU A 25 -10.20 -16.35 -9.13
N ASN A 26 -10.81 -17.34 -8.48
CA ASN A 26 -11.43 -17.15 -7.17
C ASN A 26 -10.41 -16.82 -6.08
N GLU A 27 -9.24 -17.50 -6.09
CA GLU A 27 -8.15 -17.22 -5.16
C GLU A 27 -7.54 -15.84 -5.43
N ALA A 28 -7.30 -15.51 -6.71
CA ALA A 28 -6.78 -14.21 -7.11
C ALA A 28 -7.73 -13.06 -6.71
N LEU A 29 -9.04 -13.24 -6.91
CA LEU A 29 -10.06 -12.25 -6.59
C LEU A 29 -10.13 -11.98 -5.08
N ALA A 30 -10.06 -13.01 -4.24
CA ALA A 30 -10.05 -12.85 -2.79
C ALA A 30 -8.84 -12.00 -2.32
N ILE A 31 -7.65 -12.24 -2.88
CA ILE A 31 -6.45 -11.46 -2.56
C ILE A 31 -6.55 -10.03 -3.12
N GLN A 32 -7.16 -9.87 -4.30
CA GLN A 32 -7.39 -8.57 -4.91
C GLN A 32 -8.35 -7.71 -4.07
N HIS A 33 -9.39 -8.27 -3.46
CA HIS A 33 -10.28 -7.54 -2.55
C HIS A 33 -9.52 -6.93 -1.37
N VAL A 34 -8.73 -7.75 -0.66
CA VAL A 34 -7.90 -7.26 0.46
C VAL A 34 -6.88 -6.22 -0.01
N THR A 35 -6.28 -6.42 -1.19
CA THR A 35 -5.35 -5.46 -1.79
C THR A 35 -6.04 -4.14 -2.13
N ASN A 36 -7.28 -4.19 -2.60
CA ASN A 36 -8.05 -3.01 -2.95
C ASN A 36 -8.51 -2.24 -1.71
N ASP A 37 -8.88 -2.91 -0.62
CA ASP A 37 -9.19 -2.24 0.64
C ASP A 37 -7.98 -1.44 1.16
N LEU A 38 -6.77 -2.01 1.04
CA LEU A 38 -5.53 -1.30 1.36
C LEU A 38 -5.30 -0.12 0.41
N ILE A 39 -5.47 -0.31 -0.90
CA ILE A 39 -5.28 0.76 -1.91
C ILE A 39 -6.27 1.89 -1.69
N GLU A 40 -7.53 1.60 -1.41
CA GLU A 40 -8.56 2.59 -1.11
C GLU A 40 -8.16 3.44 0.10
N GLY A 41 -7.73 2.80 1.19
CA GLY A 41 -7.21 3.50 2.37
C GLY A 41 -5.98 4.36 2.06
N ILE A 42 -5.03 3.84 1.28
CA ILE A 42 -3.83 4.59 0.87
C ILE A 42 -4.20 5.82 0.03
N LEU A 43 -5.14 5.69 -0.91
CA LEU A 43 -5.57 6.80 -1.77
C LEU A 43 -6.31 7.87 -0.96
N ALA A 44 -7.24 7.47 -0.09
CA ALA A 44 -8.00 8.37 0.76
C ALA A 44 -7.09 9.15 1.75
N ASN A 45 -5.98 8.54 2.18
CA ASN A 45 -5.04 9.14 3.12
C ASN A 45 -3.89 9.92 2.44
N GLY A 46 -3.82 9.90 1.10
CA GLY A 46 -2.75 10.50 0.31
C GLY A 46 -1.68 9.48 -0.08
N LEU A 47 -1.62 9.16 -1.38
CA LEU A 47 -0.86 8.03 -1.94
C LEU A 47 0.61 7.98 -1.49
N TYR A 48 1.44 8.94 -1.90
CA TYR A 48 2.88 8.84 -1.71
C TYR A 48 3.31 9.00 -0.25
N LEU A 49 2.67 9.90 0.50
CA LEU A 49 2.94 10.05 1.93
C LEU A 49 2.59 8.76 2.66
N THR A 50 1.40 8.20 2.44
CA THR A 50 1.01 6.94 3.12
C THR A 50 1.94 5.79 2.77
N LEU A 51 2.38 5.65 1.51
CA LEU A 51 3.37 4.64 1.14
C LEU A 51 4.71 4.83 1.86
N LYS A 52 5.20 6.07 1.98
CA LYS A 52 6.42 6.36 2.74
C LYS A 52 6.25 6.06 4.24
N GLU A 53 5.10 6.40 4.82
CA GLU A 53 4.83 6.10 6.23
C GLU A 53 4.73 4.60 6.50
N LEU A 54 4.10 3.83 5.61
CA LEU A 54 4.08 2.36 5.70
C LEU A 54 5.48 1.75 5.61
N LEU A 55 6.38 2.32 4.80
CA LEU A 55 7.79 1.93 4.74
C LEU A 55 8.53 2.26 6.06
N LYS A 56 8.32 3.45 6.62
CA LYS A 56 8.89 3.86 7.91
C LYS A 56 8.47 2.96 9.05
N LEU A 57 7.21 2.52 9.08
CA LEU A 57 6.71 1.55 10.07
C LEU A 57 7.39 0.18 9.96
N ASN A 58 8.03 -0.14 8.83
CA ASN A 58 8.87 -1.33 8.66
C ASN A 58 10.38 -1.03 8.86
N GLY A 59 10.73 0.11 9.44
CA GLY A 59 12.12 0.50 9.71
C GLY A 59 12.89 1.06 8.50
N VAL A 60 12.20 1.40 7.39
CA VAL A 60 12.83 1.99 6.21
C VAL A 60 12.75 3.52 6.27
N ASP A 61 13.88 4.21 6.19
CA ASP A 61 13.88 5.67 6.06
C ASP A 61 13.44 6.10 4.64
N ALA A 62 12.14 6.33 4.49
CA ALA A 62 11.53 6.76 3.23
C ALA A 62 11.46 8.29 3.05
N GLY A 63 12.00 9.07 4.00
CA GLY A 63 12.06 10.53 3.96
C GLY A 63 10.72 11.24 3.77
N TYR A 64 10.73 12.32 2.99
CA TYR A 64 9.61 13.24 2.77
C TYR A 64 9.17 13.25 1.30
N CYS A 65 7.96 13.72 1.03
CA CYS A 65 7.57 14.04 -0.34
C CYS A 65 8.27 15.33 -0.82
N ARG A 66 8.46 15.46 -2.13
CA ARG A 66 9.12 16.61 -2.74
C ARG A 66 8.09 17.69 -3.10
N GLU A 67 8.41 18.94 -2.80
CA GLU A 67 7.61 20.09 -3.23
C GLU A 67 7.44 20.12 -4.77
N PRO A 68 6.26 20.54 -5.27
CA PRO A 68 5.20 21.27 -4.58
C PRO A 68 4.18 20.38 -3.85
N MET A 69 4.38 19.07 -3.76
CA MET A 69 3.52 18.20 -2.95
C MET A 69 3.75 18.46 -1.45
N THR A 70 2.71 18.26 -0.63
CA THR A 70 2.83 18.30 0.83
C THR A 70 3.96 17.38 1.29
N ALA A 71 4.97 17.95 1.95
CA ALA A 71 6.20 17.23 2.28
C ALA A 71 6.03 16.18 3.39
N GLN A 72 5.16 16.47 4.37
CA GLN A 72 4.97 15.68 5.59
C GLN A 72 3.52 15.26 5.79
N ALA A 73 3.34 14.06 6.36
CA ALA A 73 2.04 13.58 6.79
C ALA A 73 1.59 14.31 8.06
N THR A 74 0.29 14.62 8.14
CA THR A 74 -0.36 15.10 9.37
C THR A 74 -0.48 13.99 10.41
N GLU A 75 -0.69 14.33 11.68
CA GLU A 75 -0.91 13.33 12.75
C GLU A 75 -2.07 12.37 12.43
N LYS A 76 -3.16 12.90 11.84
CA LYS A 76 -4.29 12.09 11.38
C LYS A 76 -3.85 11.06 10.33
N GLN A 77 -3.05 11.48 9.35
CA GLN A 77 -2.53 10.59 8.31
C GLN A 77 -1.57 9.53 8.87
N LEU A 78 -0.78 9.87 9.89
CA LEU A 78 0.08 8.93 10.59
C LEU A 78 -0.74 7.85 11.33
N THR A 79 -1.84 8.23 11.97
CA THR A 79 -2.75 7.28 12.63
C THR A 79 -3.37 6.33 11.62
N VAL A 80 -3.93 6.85 10.52
CA VAL A 80 -4.50 6.02 9.45
C VAL A 80 -3.45 5.08 8.85
N ALA A 81 -2.21 5.54 8.62
CA ALA A 81 -1.13 4.68 8.12
C ALA A 81 -0.82 3.52 9.08
N LYS A 82 -0.83 3.75 10.40
CA LYS A 82 -0.66 2.69 11.40
C LYS A 82 -1.81 1.68 11.39
N GLU A 83 -3.05 2.15 11.25
CA GLU A 83 -4.23 1.29 11.14
C GLU A 83 -4.17 0.41 9.89
N LEU A 84 -3.80 1.00 8.74
CA LEU A 84 -3.60 0.26 7.48
C LEU A 84 -2.49 -0.77 7.61
N LYS A 85 -1.39 -0.44 8.30
CA LYS A 85 -0.31 -1.38 8.60
C LYS A 85 -0.85 -2.56 9.39
N VAL A 86 -1.44 -2.34 10.56
CA VAL A 86 -1.95 -3.41 11.42
C VAL A 86 -2.99 -4.29 10.70
N ARG A 87 -3.87 -3.69 9.90
CA ARG A 87 -4.95 -4.41 9.24
C ARG A 87 -4.51 -5.22 8.02
N PHE A 88 -3.52 -4.73 7.28
CA PHE A 88 -3.22 -5.29 5.95
C PHE A 88 -1.77 -5.74 5.75
N LEU A 89 -0.78 -5.36 6.56
CA LEU A 89 0.64 -5.54 6.24
C LEU A 89 1.47 -6.06 7.41
#